data_AF-A0AAF1AWF8-F1
#
_entry.id   AF-A0AAF1AWF8-F1
#
_cell.length_a   1.000
_cell.length_b   1.000
_cell.length_c   1.000
_cell.angle_alpha   90.00
_cell.angle_beta   90.00
_cell.angle_gamma   90.00
#
_symmetry.space_group_name_H-M   'P 1'
#
loop_
_entity.id
_entity.type
_entity.pdbx_description
1 polymer ?
#
loop_
_entity_poly.entity_id
_entity_poly.type
_entity_poly.pdbx_seq_one_letter_code
_entity_poly.pdbx_strand_id
1 'polypeptide(L)'
;MEKKLYDACFEGDVEMLKELMREDGLTLAQLSISSCFNQTPLHLASMLGHFELAKFLLSYKPKPDFSRRLDSQHRSPLHVASANGYANIVKLLLEYDQEMCGVHDEDGRTPLHLAVMNGQHESVIELMKVNSESFDEEETVLHLCVTYNRLDLLIRLLKLNDYDLSSIKDGNDDTVLHTAAALKRVQMIKYLVKNKVDVNAVNKNGLTALDIVEKMPKDLKTFEIKELLISANPSMVDEGVVPTTKTTTAADDNIRGGGGGGGGGADDDSIINVVKGWWIKMKKFTIHQNKAAIKDEYVILAATVIAAMAYQAAISPPGGVASADATEASAPDPYFQYFSLYPGDSLLAYMYSSLSNVFWTANTISFMAALSVIFLYVSGATLKQKLFIWLIRAAMWITLTAMTVAYVCAVWATTPTYDSNDKTLRAVLIGLGIWMGLIFLSILAVIYRAIRYVVRIIKRKNKARWERYTRRDHASIMPQNTPVDTFTSPA
;
A
#
# COMPACT_ATOMS: atom_id res chain seq x y z
N MET A 1 18.05 -32.17 -8.84
CA MET A 1 16.71 -32.70 -9.16
C MET A 1 15.63 -31.67 -8.85
N GLU A 2 15.52 -31.18 -7.61
CA GLU A 2 14.60 -30.08 -7.25
C GLU A 2 14.77 -28.82 -8.12
N LYS A 3 16.01 -28.40 -8.40
CA LYS A 3 16.27 -27.30 -9.32
C LYS A 3 15.76 -27.57 -10.74
N LYS A 4 15.96 -28.78 -11.27
CA LYS A 4 15.47 -29.15 -12.61
C LYS A 4 13.94 -29.18 -12.66
N LEU A 5 13.30 -29.66 -11.60
CA LEU A 5 11.84 -29.63 -11.44
C LEU A 5 11.33 -28.19 -11.39
N TYR A 6 12.00 -27.32 -10.63
CA TYR A 6 11.69 -25.89 -10.59
C TYR A 6 11.82 -25.25 -11.96
N ASP A 7 12.94 -25.46 -12.64
CA ASP A 7 13.23 -24.89 -13.96
C ASP A 7 12.16 -25.36 -14.98
N ALA A 8 11.80 -26.65 -14.99
CA ALA A 8 10.73 -27.17 -15.84
C ALA A 8 9.35 -26.55 -15.52
N CYS A 9 8.98 -26.43 -14.24
CA CYS A 9 7.74 -25.77 -13.83
C CYS A 9 7.75 -24.25 -14.12
N PHE A 10 8.93 -23.63 -14.08
CA PHE A 10 9.12 -22.21 -14.36
C PHE A 10 8.98 -21.92 -15.87
N GLU A 11 9.56 -22.77 -16.71
CA GLU A 11 9.47 -22.69 -18.17
C GLU A 11 8.10 -23.17 -18.69
N GLY A 12 7.36 -23.96 -17.91
CA GLY A 12 6.10 -24.56 -18.32
C GLY A 12 6.28 -25.81 -19.18
N ASP A 13 7.47 -26.42 -19.16
CA ASP A 13 7.80 -27.60 -19.96
C ASP A 13 7.14 -28.86 -19.38
N VAL A 14 6.03 -29.24 -20.00
CA VAL A 14 5.25 -30.42 -19.62
C VAL A 14 5.98 -31.72 -19.95
N GLU A 15 6.78 -31.77 -21.01
CA GLU A 15 7.47 -32.99 -21.42
C GLU A 15 8.66 -33.28 -20.51
N MET A 16 9.46 -32.26 -20.21
CA MET A 16 10.52 -32.36 -19.21
C MET A 16 9.95 -32.74 -17.84
N LEU A 17 8.80 -32.18 -17.45
CA LEU A 17 8.13 -32.59 -16.22
C LEU A 17 7.68 -34.06 -16.25
N LYS A 18 7.12 -34.54 -17.36
CA LYS A 18 6.73 -35.96 -17.53
C LYS A 18 7.93 -36.89 -17.42
N GLU A 19 9.06 -36.52 -17.99
CA GLU A 19 10.31 -37.28 -17.88
C GLU A 19 10.79 -37.35 -16.43
N LEU A 20 10.87 -36.19 -15.76
CA LEU A 20 11.28 -36.11 -14.34
C LEU A 20 10.34 -36.90 -13.42
N MET A 21 9.03 -36.88 -13.68
CA MET A 21 8.05 -37.66 -12.91
C MET A 21 8.11 -39.16 -13.19
N ARG A 22 8.62 -39.58 -14.36
CA ARG A 22 8.85 -40.99 -14.72
C ARG A 22 10.11 -41.53 -14.03
N GLU A 23 11.13 -40.69 -13.89
CA GLU A 23 12.38 -41.04 -13.19
C GLU A 23 12.16 -41.23 -11.68
N ASP A 24 11.41 -40.32 -11.03
CA ASP A 24 11.16 -40.36 -9.58
C ASP A 24 9.67 -40.12 -9.27
N GLY A 25 8.87 -41.19 -9.37
CA GLY A 25 7.42 -41.14 -9.12
C GLY A 25 7.02 -40.52 -7.77
N LEU A 26 5.80 -39.93 -7.71
CA LEU A 26 5.04 -39.37 -6.56
C LEU A 26 5.72 -38.41 -5.55
N THR A 27 7.03 -38.47 -5.37
CA THR A 27 7.80 -37.73 -4.36
C THR A 27 8.05 -36.30 -4.80
N LEU A 28 8.40 -36.08 -6.08
CA LEU A 28 8.65 -34.75 -6.65
C LEU A 28 7.40 -33.87 -6.74
N ALA A 29 6.25 -34.49 -6.99
CA ALA A 29 4.98 -33.78 -7.07
C ALA A 29 4.52 -33.34 -5.65
N GLN A 30 4.86 -34.13 -4.62
CA GLN A 30 4.60 -33.78 -3.22
C GLN A 30 5.54 -32.70 -2.65
N LEU A 31 6.70 -32.47 -3.25
CA LEU A 31 7.69 -31.53 -2.77
C LEU A 31 7.25 -30.07 -3.02
N SER A 32 7.33 -29.27 -1.96
CA SER A 32 7.36 -27.82 -2.07
C SER A 32 8.62 -27.43 -2.84
N ILE A 33 8.47 -26.96 -4.08
CA ILE A 33 9.59 -26.64 -4.97
C ILE A 33 10.41 -25.45 -4.44
N SER A 34 9.81 -24.62 -3.57
CA SER A 34 10.48 -23.48 -2.95
C SER A 34 10.44 -23.55 -1.42
N SER A 35 11.59 -23.86 -0.80
CA SER A 35 11.74 -23.98 0.66
C SER A 35 11.39 -22.71 1.46
N CYS A 36 11.27 -21.56 0.79
CA CYS A 36 10.91 -20.29 1.42
C CYS A 36 9.43 -19.93 1.33
N PHE A 37 8.63 -20.58 0.47
CA PHE A 37 7.22 -20.22 0.26
C PHE A 37 6.23 -21.40 0.29
N ASN A 38 6.70 -22.61 0.57
CA ASN A 38 5.86 -23.82 0.61
C ASN A 38 5.02 -24.03 -0.67
N GLN A 39 5.56 -23.67 -1.83
CA GLN A 39 4.81 -23.65 -3.10
C GLN A 39 4.86 -25.01 -3.81
N THR A 40 3.71 -25.50 -4.25
CA THR A 40 3.59 -26.70 -5.08
C THR A 40 3.82 -26.38 -6.57
N PRO A 41 4.10 -27.38 -7.43
CA PRO A 41 4.13 -27.19 -8.88
C PRO A 41 2.88 -26.48 -9.42
N LEU A 42 1.71 -26.78 -8.85
CA LEU A 42 0.43 -26.18 -9.25
C LEU A 42 0.33 -24.70 -8.86
N HIS A 43 0.96 -24.27 -7.75
CA HIS A 43 1.08 -22.84 -7.42
C HIS A 43 1.95 -22.11 -8.44
N LEU A 44 3.07 -22.69 -8.88
CA LEU A 44 3.92 -22.08 -9.90
C LEU A 44 3.21 -21.98 -11.24
N ALA A 45 2.54 -23.06 -11.68
CA ALA A 45 1.72 -23.03 -12.88
C ALA A 45 0.64 -21.94 -12.83
N SER A 46 -0.04 -21.81 -11.68
CA SER A 46 -1.05 -20.78 -11.42
C SER A 46 -0.47 -19.37 -11.28
N MET A 47 0.80 -19.24 -10.89
CA MET A 47 1.51 -17.96 -10.77
C MET A 47 2.01 -17.46 -12.12
N LEU A 48 2.46 -18.38 -12.98
CA LEU A 48 3.09 -18.08 -14.25
C LEU A 48 2.15 -18.17 -15.45
N GLY A 49 0.94 -18.73 -15.26
CA GLY A 49 -0.07 -18.84 -16.32
C GLY A 49 0.08 -20.06 -17.21
N HIS A 50 0.80 -21.09 -16.75
CA HIS A 50 1.07 -22.30 -17.52
C HIS A 50 -0.13 -23.25 -17.49
N PHE A 51 -1.09 -23.02 -18.38
CA PHE A 51 -2.34 -23.78 -18.46
C PHE A 51 -2.14 -25.28 -18.71
N GLU A 52 -1.33 -25.64 -19.71
CA GLU A 52 -1.08 -27.06 -20.04
C GLU A 52 -0.38 -27.79 -18.89
N LEU A 53 0.52 -27.10 -18.21
CA LEU A 53 1.17 -27.61 -17.00
C LEU A 53 0.16 -27.84 -15.86
N ALA A 54 -0.72 -26.87 -15.60
CA ALA A 54 -1.77 -27.00 -14.60
C ALA A 54 -2.71 -28.17 -14.91
N LYS A 55 -3.11 -28.32 -16.18
CA LYS A 55 -3.96 -29.41 -16.67
C LYS A 55 -3.29 -30.77 -16.51
N PHE A 56 -2.01 -30.87 -16.88
CA PHE A 56 -1.22 -32.08 -16.70
C PHE A 56 -1.14 -32.47 -15.22
N LEU A 57 -0.78 -31.53 -14.35
CA LEU A 57 -0.66 -31.75 -12.90
C LEU A 57 -1.97 -32.23 -12.24
N LEU A 58 -3.12 -31.70 -12.66
CA LEU A 58 -4.44 -32.11 -12.15
C LEU A 58 -4.90 -33.48 -12.71
N SER A 59 -4.46 -33.83 -13.93
CA SER A 59 -4.79 -35.11 -14.55
C SER A 59 -3.92 -36.30 -14.10
N TYR A 60 -2.81 -36.01 -13.41
CA TYR A 60 -1.81 -37.00 -13.02
C TYR A 60 -2.33 -37.98 -11.96
N LYS A 61 -1.99 -39.28 -12.09
CA LYS A 61 -2.37 -40.34 -11.15
C LYS A 61 -1.15 -40.96 -10.44
N PRO A 62 -1.22 -41.24 -9.12
CA PRO A 62 -2.38 -41.09 -8.22
C PRO A 62 -2.69 -39.62 -8.01
N LYS A 63 -3.98 -39.26 -7.97
CA LYS A 63 -4.47 -37.87 -7.86
C LYS A 63 -3.96 -37.25 -6.56
N PRO A 64 -2.92 -36.41 -6.59
CA PRO A 64 -2.46 -35.78 -5.38
C PRO A 64 -3.39 -34.59 -5.12
N ASP A 65 -3.65 -34.30 -3.85
CA ASP A 65 -4.56 -33.23 -3.45
C ASP A 65 -3.90 -31.84 -3.59
N PHE A 66 -3.39 -31.53 -4.79
CA PHE A 66 -2.63 -30.32 -5.06
C PHE A 66 -3.48 -29.06 -5.06
N SER A 67 -4.75 -29.17 -5.42
CA SER A 67 -5.71 -28.08 -5.37
C SER A 67 -5.85 -27.54 -3.95
N ARG A 68 -5.86 -28.44 -2.95
CA ARG A 68 -6.09 -28.11 -1.53
C ARG A 68 -4.86 -27.65 -0.76
N ARG A 69 -3.65 -27.88 -1.29
CA ARG A 69 -2.43 -27.44 -0.60
C ARG A 69 -2.35 -25.93 -0.57
N LEU A 70 -1.90 -25.40 0.57
CA LEU A 70 -1.73 -23.98 0.79
C LEU A 70 -0.24 -23.61 0.83
N ASP A 71 0.10 -22.47 0.23
CA ASP A 71 1.42 -21.88 0.31
C ASP A 71 1.68 -21.28 1.71
N SER A 72 2.85 -20.66 1.89
CA SER A 72 3.24 -20.03 3.16
C SER A 72 2.36 -18.85 3.58
N GLN A 73 1.46 -18.38 2.73
CA GLN A 73 0.49 -17.30 3.01
C GLN A 73 -0.93 -17.86 3.11
N HIS A 74 -1.07 -19.17 3.35
CA HIS A 74 -2.34 -19.89 3.36
C HIS A 74 -3.15 -19.75 2.06
N ARG A 75 -2.51 -19.44 0.92
CA ARG A 75 -3.19 -19.32 -0.37
C ARG A 75 -3.18 -20.66 -1.09
N SER A 76 -4.31 -21.00 -1.71
CA SER A 76 -4.41 -22.12 -2.66
C SER A 76 -3.93 -21.72 -4.07
N PRO A 77 -3.71 -22.67 -4.98
CA PRO A 77 -3.44 -22.36 -6.38
C PRO A 77 -4.56 -21.52 -7.03
N LEU A 78 -5.81 -21.71 -6.59
CA LEU A 78 -6.95 -20.92 -7.06
C LEU A 78 -6.81 -19.45 -6.64
N HIS A 79 -6.36 -19.14 -5.41
CA HIS A 79 -6.05 -17.78 -4.99
C HIS A 79 -5.02 -17.13 -5.91
N VAL A 80 -3.94 -17.88 -6.22
CA VAL A 80 -2.84 -17.38 -7.05
C VAL A 80 -3.28 -17.15 -8.50
N ALA A 81 -4.01 -18.09 -9.11
CA ALA A 81 -4.55 -17.94 -10.46
C ALA A 81 -5.54 -16.77 -10.54
N SER A 82 -6.40 -16.64 -9.53
CA SER A 82 -7.41 -15.57 -9.42
C SER A 82 -6.78 -14.20 -9.27
N ALA A 83 -5.74 -14.08 -8.44
CA ALA A 83 -4.98 -12.85 -8.24
C ALA A 83 -4.25 -12.39 -9.51
N ASN A 84 -3.71 -13.33 -10.30
CA ASN A 84 -2.95 -13.03 -11.52
C ASN A 84 -3.83 -12.90 -12.78
N GLY A 85 -5.09 -13.32 -12.73
CA GLY A 85 -6.04 -13.13 -13.84
C GLY A 85 -6.04 -14.25 -14.89
N TYR A 86 -5.49 -15.43 -14.57
CA TYR A 86 -5.49 -16.57 -15.49
C TYR A 86 -6.84 -17.30 -15.45
N ALA A 87 -7.86 -16.72 -16.09
CA ALA A 87 -9.23 -17.19 -16.07
C ALA A 87 -9.39 -18.65 -16.57
N ASN A 88 -8.57 -19.07 -17.53
CA ASN A 88 -8.50 -20.45 -18.01
C ASN A 88 -8.04 -21.43 -16.91
N ILE A 89 -7.05 -21.06 -16.10
CA ILE A 89 -6.58 -21.87 -14.96
C ILE A 89 -7.59 -21.81 -13.81
N VAL A 90 -8.20 -20.65 -13.56
CA VAL A 90 -9.30 -20.52 -12.59
C VAL A 90 -10.42 -21.49 -12.94
N LYS A 91 -10.91 -21.46 -14.19
CA LYS A 91 -11.95 -22.37 -14.67
C LYS A 91 -11.55 -23.84 -14.50
N LEU A 92 -10.34 -24.20 -14.89
CA LEU A 92 -9.82 -25.57 -14.74
C LEU A 92 -9.77 -26.03 -13.27
N LEU A 93 -9.32 -25.16 -12.36
CA LEU A 93 -9.26 -25.46 -10.93
C LEU A 93 -10.66 -25.59 -10.31
N LEU A 94 -11.61 -24.75 -10.76
CA LEU A 94 -13.00 -24.81 -10.34
C LEU A 94 -13.72 -26.08 -10.84
N GLU A 95 -13.43 -26.53 -12.05
CA GLU A 95 -13.92 -27.81 -12.57
C GLU A 95 -13.38 -29.00 -11.76
N TYR A 96 -12.20 -28.86 -11.15
CA TYR A 96 -11.57 -29.91 -10.35
C TYR A 96 -12.05 -29.92 -8.90
N ASP A 97 -12.15 -28.76 -8.24
CA ASP A 97 -12.50 -28.65 -6.82
C ASP A 97 -13.16 -27.28 -6.50
N GLN A 98 -14.49 -27.26 -6.50
CA GLN A 98 -15.28 -26.04 -6.28
C GLN A 98 -15.19 -25.52 -4.84
N GLU A 99 -14.93 -26.40 -3.86
CA GLU A 99 -14.84 -26.05 -2.43
C GLU A 99 -13.73 -25.02 -2.16
N MET A 100 -12.71 -24.95 -3.04
CA MET A 100 -11.60 -24.01 -2.91
C MET A 100 -11.99 -22.54 -3.10
N CYS A 101 -13.21 -22.25 -3.54
CA CYS A 101 -13.75 -20.89 -3.63
C CYS A 101 -13.95 -20.22 -2.26
N GLY A 102 -14.27 -21.00 -1.23
CA GLY A 102 -14.56 -20.51 0.12
C GLY A 102 -13.34 -20.52 1.04
N VAL A 103 -12.17 -20.94 0.57
CA VAL A 103 -10.96 -20.98 1.39
C VAL A 103 -10.42 -19.57 1.59
N HIS A 104 -9.99 -19.25 2.81
CA HIS A 104 -9.39 -17.96 3.15
C HIS A 104 -7.86 -18.04 3.20
N ASP A 105 -7.19 -16.99 2.73
CA ASP A 105 -5.76 -16.77 2.93
C ASP A 105 -5.42 -16.24 4.34
N GLU A 106 -4.14 -15.97 4.61
CA GLU A 106 -3.67 -15.40 5.90
C GLU A 106 -4.35 -14.07 6.28
N ASP A 107 -4.81 -13.30 5.29
CA ASP A 107 -5.49 -12.02 5.49
C ASP A 107 -7.03 -12.19 5.59
N GLY A 108 -7.53 -13.43 5.57
CA GLY A 108 -8.96 -13.73 5.59
C GLY A 108 -9.66 -13.57 4.24
N ARG A 109 -8.92 -13.48 3.13
CA ARG A 109 -9.47 -13.22 1.79
C ARG A 109 -9.69 -14.50 1.02
N THR A 110 -10.82 -14.58 0.31
CA THR A 110 -11.11 -15.67 -0.64
C THR A 110 -10.47 -15.40 -2.02
N PRO A 111 -10.41 -16.38 -2.94
CA PRO A 111 -9.91 -16.16 -4.30
C PRO A 111 -10.64 -15.03 -5.04
N LEU A 112 -11.94 -14.85 -4.79
CA LEU A 112 -12.70 -13.75 -5.38
C LEU A 112 -12.21 -12.39 -4.87
N HIS A 113 -11.98 -12.25 -3.57
CA HIS A 113 -11.45 -11.00 -3.00
C HIS A 113 -10.14 -10.59 -3.71
N LEU A 114 -9.25 -11.56 -3.95
CA LEU A 114 -7.98 -11.30 -4.64
C LEU A 114 -8.18 -10.96 -6.13
N ALA A 115 -9.11 -11.63 -6.82
CA ALA A 115 -9.45 -11.30 -8.21
C ALA A 115 -10.01 -9.88 -8.34
N VAL A 116 -10.96 -9.50 -7.47
CA VAL A 116 -11.54 -8.15 -7.46
C VAL A 116 -10.47 -7.12 -7.08
N MET A 117 -9.73 -7.34 -5.99
CA MET A 117 -8.66 -6.44 -5.54
C MET A 117 -7.64 -6.18 -6.66
N ASN A 118 -7.27 -7.22 -7.42
CA ASN A 118 -6.35 -7.09 -8.55
C ASN A 118 -7.04 -6.76 -9.87
N GLY A 119 -8.37 -6.57 -9.90
CA GLY A 119 -9.12 -6.10 -11.09
C GLY A 119 -9.13 -7.10 -12.23
N GLN A 120 -9.11 -8.39 -11.91
CA GLN A 120 -9.04 -9.48 -12.86
C GLN A 120 -10.44 -9.86 -13.35
N HIS A 121 -10.94 -9.10 -14.33
CA HIS A 121 -12.32 -9.18 -14.83
C HIS A 121 -12.78 -10.60 -15.18
N GLU A 122 -12.02 -11.31 -16.03
CA GLU A 122 -12.42 -12.65 -16.50
C GLU A 122 -12.38 -13.68 -15.37
N SER A 123 -11.38 -13.62 -14.48
CA SER A 123 -11.31 -14.50 -13.31
C SER A 123 -12.47 -14.26 -12.34
N VAL A 124 -12.89 -13.00 -12.14
CA VAL A 124 -14.08 -12.69 -11.34
C VAL A 124 -15.33 -13.32 -11.94
N ILE A 125 -15.53 -13.20 -13.25
CA ILE A 125 -16.68 -13.79 -13.93
C ILE A 125 -16.70 -15.32 -13.77
N GLU A 126 -15.56 -16.00 -13.93
CA GLU A 126 -15.50 -17.46 -13.74
C GLU A 126 -15.79 -17.88 -12.29
N LEU A 127 -15.27 -17.14 -11.30
CA LEU A 127 -15.53 -17.42 -9.88
C LEU A 127 -17.00 -17.19 -9.50
N MET A 128 -17.64 -16.17 -10.08
CA MET A 128 -19.05 -15.87 -9.82
C MET A 128 -20.01 -16.93 -10.37
N LYS A 129 -19.64 -17.66 -11.43
CA LYS A 129 -20.49 -18.73 -11.99
C LYS A 129 -20.66 -19.92 -11.05
N VAL A 130 -19.62 -20.22 -10.27
CA VAL A 130 -19.59 -21.41 -9.40
C VAL A 130 -20.17 -21.11 -8.02
N ASN A 131 -20.11 -19.84 -7.61
CA ASN A 131 -20.41 -19.47 -6.24
C ASN A 131 -21.52 -18.40 -6.13
N SER A 132 -22.75 -18.72 -6.57
CA SER A 132 -23.91 -17.82 -6.37
C SER A 132 -24.43 -17.78 -4.92
N GLU A 133 -23.95 -18.67 -4.03
CA GLU A 133 -24.58 -18.89 -2.71
C GLU A 133 -23.64 -18.92 -1.49
N SER A 134 -22.30 -18.85 -1.62
CA SER A 134 -21.38 -18.97 -0.47
C SER A 134 -20.33 -17.86 -0.33
N PHE A 135 -20.68 -16.62 -0.68
CA PHE A 135 -19.97 -15.51 -0.03
C PHE A 135 -20.48 -15.46 1.40
N ASP A 136 -19.59 -15.59 2.39
CA ASP A 136 -19.93 -15.29 3.77
C ASP A 136 -20.76 -14.00 3.79
N GLU A 137 -21.91 -14.10 4.46
CA GLU A 137 -23.18 -13.41 4.24
C GLU A 137 -23.14 -11.87 4.44
N GLU A 138 -21.96 -11.25 4.43
CA GLU A 138 -21.77 -9.86 4.79
C GLU A 138 -21.24 -8.94 3.68
N GLU A 139 -20.59 -9.39 2.60
CA GLU A 139 -20.04 -8.48 1.56
C GLU A 139 -20.21 -9.02 0.12
N THR A 140 -21.12 -8.43 -0.67
CA THR A 140 -21.34 -8.84 -2.08
C THR A 140 -20.17 -8.44 -2.97
N VAL A 141 -19.98 -9.13 -4.11
CA VAL A 141 -18.96 -8.80 -5.12
C VAL A 141 -18.97 -7.33 -5.53
N LEU A 142 -20.15 -6.71 -5.63
CA LEU A 142 -20.30 -5.30 -5.96
C LEU A 142 -19.75 -4.38 -4.85
N HIS A 143 -19.99 -4.73 -3.58
CA HIS A 143 -19.36 -4.04 -2.44
C HIS A 143 -17.85 -4.18 -2.48
N LEU A 144 -17.32 -5.37 -2.79
CA LEU A 144 -15.88 -5.56 -2.98
C LEU A 144 -15.32 -4.68 -4.09
N CYS A 145 -16.04 -4.52 -5.21
CA CYS A 145 -15.63 -3.62 -6.29
C CYS A 145 -15.48 -2.18 -5.81
N VAL A 146 -16.45 -1.70 -5.02
CA VAL A 146 -16.42 -0.35 -4.45
C VAL A 146 -15.31 -0.20 -3.41
N THR A 147 -15.16 -1.20 -2.54
CA THR A 147 -14.12 -1.29 -1.51
C THR A 147 -12.73 -1.17 -2.12
N TYR A 148 -12.45 -1.94 -3.16
CA TYR A 148 -11.17 -1.94 -3.88
C TYR A 148 -11.06 -0.91 -5.01
N ASN A 149 -12.04 0.00 -5.16
CA ASN A 149 -12.07 1.03 -6.20
C ASN A 149 -11.95 0.50 -7.65
N ARG A 150 -12.58 -0.64 -7.95
CA ARG A 150 -12.62 -1.22 -9.30
C ARG A 150 -13.86 -0.76 -10.07
N LEU A 151 -13.82 0.48 -10.59
CA LEU A 151 -14.93 1.06 -11.36
C LEU A 151 -15.22 0.27 -12.64
N ASP A 152 -14.20 -0.06 -13.43
CA ASP A 152 -14.39 -0.76 -14.71
C ASP A 152 -15.03 -2.14 -14.51
N LEU A 153 -14.59 -2.84 -13.47
CA LEU A 153 -15.13 -4.15 -13.10
C LEU A 153 -16.58 -4.04 -12.62
N LEU A 154 -16.90 -3.04 -11.78
CA LEU A 154 -18.27 -2.74 -11.36
C LEU A 154 -19.18 -2.46 -12.56
N ILE A 155 -18.75 -1.59 -13.48
CA ILE A 155 -19.50 -1.27 -14.70
C ILE A 155 -19.75 -2.52 -15.53
N ARG A 156 -18.75 -3.38 -15.68
CA ARG A 156 -18.87 -4.60 -16.48
C ARG A 156 -19.83 -5.59 -15.85
N LEU A 157 -19.77 -5.81 -14.53
CA LEU A 157 -20.69 -6.70 -13.83
C LEU A 157 -22.14 -6.20 -13.94
N LEU A 158 -22.38 -4.91 -13.74
CA LEU A 158 -23.71 -4.29 -13.87
C LEU A 158 -24.27 -4.34 -15.29
N LYS A 159 -23.43 -4.50 -16.32
CA LYS A 159 -23.87 -4.68 -17.71
C LYS A 159 -24.14 -6.14 -18.06
N LEU A 160 -23.45 -7.06 -17.40
CA LEU A 160 -23.57 -8.50 -17.69
C LEU A 160 -24.85 -9.09 -17.08
N ASN A 161 -25.24 -8.61 -15.91
CA ASN A 161 -26.45 -9.04 -15.22
C ASN A 161 -27.30 -7.82 -14.85
N ASP A 162 -28.62 -7.95 -14.97
CA ASP A 162 -29.59 -6.94 -14.54
C ASP A 162 -29.75 -7.03 -13.00
N TYR A 163 -28.72 -6.57 -12.29
CA TYR A 163 -28.72 -6.55 -10.83
C TYR A 163 -29.71 -5.51 -10.32
N ASP A 164 -30.67 -5.94 -9.51
CA ASP A 164 -31.43 -5.01 -8.68
C ASP A 164 -30.55 -4.54 -7.50
N LEU A 165 -29.89 -3.41 -7.71
CA LEU A 165 -28.96 -2.80 -6.74
C LEU A 165 -29.61 -2.45 -5.40
N SER A 166 -30.95 -2.35 -5.34
CA SER A 166 -31.69 -2.10 -4.10
C SER A 166 -31.78 -3.35 -3.21
N SER A 167 -31.76 -4.53 -3.82
CA SER A 167 -31.79 -5.83 -3.13
C SER A 167 -30.41 -6.23 -2.56
N ILE A 168 -29.34 -5.62 -3.07
CA ILE A 168 -27.96 -6.00 -2.76
C ILE A 168 -27.46 -5.19 -1.56
N LYS A 169 -27.47 -5.86 -0.41
CA LYS A 169 -27.10 -5.30 0.88
C LYS A 169 -25.98 -6.10 1.54
N ASP A 170 -25.13 -5.41 2.28
CA ASP A 170 -24.06 -6.01 3.08
C ASP A 170 -24.59 -6.43 4.47
N GLY A 171 -23.73 -6.96 5.34
CA GLY A 171 -24.13 -7.40 6.70
C GLY A 171 -24.70 -6.30 7.62
N ASN A 172 -24.55 -5.01 7.24
CA ASN A 172 -25.12 -3.86 7.93
C ASN A 172 -26.32 -3.26 7.18
N ASP A 173 -26.88 -3.99 6.21
CA ASP A 173 -27.86 -3.50 5.26
C ASP A 173 -27.37 -2.33 4.39
N ASP A 174 -26.05 -2.07 4.32
CA ASP A 174 -25.50 -1.01 3.48
C ASP A 174 -25.62 -1.42 2.01
N THR A 175 -26.24 -0.55 1.20
CA THR A 175 -26.19 -0.69 -0.26
C THR A 175 -24.82 -0.31 -0.80
N VAL A 176 -24.53 -0.69 -2.04
CA VAL A 176 -23.30 -0.32 -2.76
C VAL A 176 -23.07 1.21 -2.76
N LEU A 177 -24.15 2.00 -2.73
CA LEU A 177 -24.08 3.46 -2.66
C LEU A 177 -23.62 3.96 -1.29
N HIS A 178 -24.07 3.35 -0.19
CA HIS A 178 -23.60 3.66 1.17
C HIS A 178 -22.08 3.44 1.26
N THR A 179 -21.60 2.28 0.78
CA THR A 179 -20.16 1.96 0.76
C THR A 179 -19.36 2.90 -0.14
N ALA A 180 -19.92 3.35 -1.27
CA ALA A 180 -19.26 4.28 -2.17
C ALA A 180 -19.14 5.68 -1.56
N ALA A 181 -20.21 6.16 -0.93
CA ALA A 181 -20.27 7.43 -0.20
C ALA A 181 -19.28 7.43 0.97
N ALA A 182 -19.31 6.36 1.75
CA ALA A 182 -18.40 6.04 2.83
C ALA A 182 -16.89 6.10 2.47
N LEU A 183 -16.54 5.55 1.32
CA LEU A 183 -15.17 5.51 0.81
C LEU A 183 -14.81 6.72 -0.05
N LYS A 184 -15.72 7.70 -0.16
CA LYS A 184 -15.57 8.91 -0.98
C LYS A 184 -15.25 8.61 -2.46
N ARG A 185 -15.88 7.57 -3.03
CA ARG A 185 -15.66 7.11 -4.41
C ARG A 185 -16.50 7.89 -5.42
N VAL A 186 -16.18 9.17 -5.61
CA VAL A 186 -16.95 10.12 -6.46
C VAL A 186 -17.37 9.55 -7.82
N GLN A 187 -16.42 8.95 -8.57
CA GLN A 187 -16.71 8.44 -9.92
C GLN A 187 -17.68 7.24 -9.92
N MET A 188 -17.60 6.38 -8.91
CA MET A 188 -18.55 5.28 -8.73
C MET A 188 -19.93 5.81 -8.37
N ILE A 189 -20.01 6.81 -7.49
CA ILE A 189 -21.27 7.45 -7.12
C ILE A 189 -21.94 8.07 -8.36
N LYS A 190 -21.18 8.82 -9.18
CA LYS A 190 -21.69 9.37 -10.45
C LYS A 190 -22.27 8.29 -11.36
N TYR A 191 -21.59 7.15 -11.48
CA TYR A 191 -22.06 6.03 -12.29
C TYR A 191 -23.31 5.37 -11.70
N LEU A 192 -23.34 5.09 -10.39
CA LEU A 192 -24.46 4.45 -9.71
C LEU A 192 -25.72 5.31 -9.75
N VAL A 193 -25.61 6.60 -9.44
CA VAL A 193 -26.71 7.57 -9.52
C VAL A 193 -27.31 7.63 -10.92
N LYS A 194 -26.46 7.62 -11.96
CA LYS A 194 -26.92 7.64 -13.36
C LYS A 194 -27.73 6.39 -13.74
N ASN A 195 -27.48 5.25 -13.10
CA ASN A 195 -28.16 3.98 -13.37
C ASN A 195 -29.38 3.73 -12.46
N LYS A 196 -30.05 4.80 -11.99
CA LYS A 196 -31.32 4.74 -11.23
C LYS A 196 -31.28 3.90 -9.95
N VAL A 197 -30.15 3.92 -9.24
CA VAL A 197 -30.07 3.35 -7.88
C VAL A 197 -30.97 4.15 -6.94
N ASP A 198 -31.65 3.46 -6.02
CA ASP A 198 -32.38 4.14 -4.95
C ASP A 198 -31.41 4.86 -4.00
N VAL A 199 -31.41 6.18 -4.09
CA VAL A 199 -30.55 7.07 -3.28
C VAL A 199 -31.08 7.21 -1.85
N ASN A 200 -32.36 6.92 -1.63
CA ASN A 200 -33.03 7.04 -0.35
C ASN A 200 -33.10 5.71 0.41
N ALA A 201 -32.47 4.65 -0.11
CA ALA A 201 -32.34 3.40 0.62
C ALA A 201 -31.67 3.67 1.97
N VAL A 202 -32.22 3.07 3.02
CA VAL A 202 -31.70 3.16 4.39
C VAL A 202 -31.03 1.85 4.78
N ASN A 203 -29.90 1.95 5.49
CA ASN A 203 -29.23 0.80 6.08
C ASN A 203 -29.89 0.36 7.40
N LYS A 204 -29.30 -0.65 8.07
CA LYS A 204 -29.80 -1.17 9.37
C LYS A 204 -29.93 -0.09 10.46
N ASN A 205 -29.17 0.99 10.33
CA ASN A 205 -29.14 2.10 11.27
C ASN A 205 -30.10 3.24 10.87
N GLY A 206 -30.92 3.06 9.83
CA GLY A 206 -31.85 4.07 9.33
C GLY A 206 -31.17 5.25 8.63
N LEU A 207 -29.90 5.10 8.22
CA LEU A 207 -29.14 6.16 7.56
C LEU A 207 -29.17 5.96 6.05
N THR A 208 -29.34 7.05 5.32
CA THR A 208 -29.11 7.09 3.87
C THR A 208 -27.64 7.32 3.54
N ALA A 209 -27.25 7.12 2.28
CA ALA A 209 -25.92 7.46 1.80
C ALA A 209 -25.58 8.95 1.99
N LEU A 210 -26.58 9.84 1.95
CA LEU A 210 -26.42 11.28 2.21
C LEU A 210 -26.09 11.54 3.69
N ASP A 211 -26.79 10.88 4.61
CA ASP A 211 -26.56 11.04 6.06
C ASP A 211 -25.15 10.59 6.47
N ILE A 212 -24.62 9.55 5.82
CA ILE A 212 -23.22 9.11 6.02
C ILE A 212 -22.26 10.23 5.63
N VAL A 213 -22.49 10.89 4.50
CA VAL A 213 -21.64 11.98 3.97
C VAL A 213 -21.72 13.22 4.85
N GLU A 214 -22.89 13.54 5.40
CA GLU A 214 -23.04 14.69 6.31
C GLU A 214 -22.29 14.52 7.63
N LYS A 215 -22.17 13.28 8.13
CA LYS A 215 -21.41 12.94 9.34
C LYS A 215 -19.89 12.88 9.11
N MET A 216 -19.42 13.00 7.87
CA MET A 216 -18.00 13.00 7.55
C MET A 216 -17.32 14.35 7.75
N PRO A 217 -15.98 14.37 7.95
CA PRO A 217 -15.22 15.61 7.83
C PRO A 217 -15.46 16.28 6.48
N LYS A 218 -15.74 17.58 6.55
CA LYS A 218 -16.08 18.44 5.41
C LYS A 218 -14.82 18.68 4.56
N ASP A 219 -14.68 17.89 3.51
CA ASP A 219 -13.65 18.06 2.48
C ASP A 219 -14.31 18.41 1.14
N LEU A 220 -13.57 18.98 0.19
CA LEU A 220 -14.02 19.26 -1.18
C LEU A 220 -14.73 18.06 -1.84
N LYS A 221 -14.21 16.83 -1.63
CA LYS A 221 -14.83 15.60 -2.13
C LYS A 221 -16.15 15.29 -1.46
N THR A 222 -16.25 15.50 -0.15
CA THR A 222 -17.49 15.30 0.61
C THR A 222 -18.57 16.27 0.12
N PHE A 223 -18.20 17.52 -0.21
CA PHE A 223 -19.10 18.50 -0.80
C PHE A 223 -19.58 18.08 -2.20
N GLU A 224 -18.67 17.67 -3.09
CA GLU A 224 -19.04 17.17 -4.42
C GLU A 224 -19.99 15.97 -4.33
N ILE A 225 -19.72 15.01 -3.45
CA ILE A 225 -20.57 13.84 -3.23
C ILE A 225 -21.96 14.25 -2.72
N LYS A 226 -22.00 15.20 -1.78
CA LYS A 226 -23.26 15.73 -1.25
C LYS A 226 -24.14 16.31 -2.37
N GLU A 227 -23.57 17.18 -3.19
CA GLU A 227 -24.27 17.78 -4.35
C GLU A 227 -24.76 16.70 -5.34
N LEU A 228 -23.95 15.68 -5.60
CA LEU A 228 -24.33 14.56 -6.48
C LEU A 228 -25.50 13.74 -5.93
N LEU A 229 -25.54 13.49 -4.62
CA LEU A 229 -26.63 12.75 -3.99
C LEU A 229 -27.92 13.60 -3.90
N ILE A 230 -27.80 14.91 -3.65
CA ILE A 230 -28.94 15.83 -3.62
C ILE A 230 -29.55 15.98 -5.02
N SER A 231 -28.72 16.23 -6.04
CA SER A 231 -29.20 16.36 -7.43
C SER A 231 -29.85 15.09 -7.98
N ALA A 232 -29.49 13.93 -7.44
CA ALA A 232 -30.11 12.65 -7.75
C ALA A 232 -31.44 12.41 -7.04
N ASN A 233 -31.80 13.25 -6.05
CA ASN A 233 -32.97 13.06 -5.21
C ASN A 233 -34.08 14.08 -5.55
N PRO A 234 -34.98 13.78 -6.52
CA PRO A 234 -35.97 14.74 -6.97
C PRO A 234 -36.98 15.20 -5.89
N SER A 235 -37.12 14.49 -4.78
CA SER A 235 -37.98 14.89 -3.65
C SER A 235 -37.37 15.99 -2.76
N MET A 236 -36.07 16.30 -2.89
CA MET A 236 -35.41 17.37 -2.13
C MET A 236 -35.19 18.67 -2.93
N VAL A 237 -35.53 18.68 -4.22
CA VAL A 237 -35.29 19.84 -5.11
C VAL A 237 -36.36 20.93 -4.97
N ASP A 238 -37.49 20.67 -4.31
CA ASP A 238 -38.61 21.62 -4.20
C ASP A 238 -38.69 22.44 -2.90
N GLU A 239 -37.69 22.38 -2.02
CA GLU A 239 -37.62 23.32 -0.89
C GLU A 239 -36.21 23.89 -0.73
N GLY A 240 -36.08 25.19 -1.04
CA GLY A 240 -34.95 26.03 -0.63
C GLY A 240 -34.93 26.22 0.89
N VAL A 241 -34.76 25.13 1.64
CA VAL A 241 -34.72 25.09 3.09
C VAL A 241 -33.40 24.45 3.50
N VAL A 242 -32.58 25.27 4.16
CA VAL A 242 -31.44 24.86 4.99
C VAL A 242 -31.80 23.58 5.76
N PRO A 243 -30.96 22.53 5.79
CA PRO A 243 -31.31 21.29 6.48
C PRO A 243 -31.28 21.53 8.00
N THR A 244 -32.41 21.95 8.56
CA THR A 244 -32.75 21.71 9.95
C THR A 244 -33.29 20.29 10.04
N THR A 245 -32.56 19.45 10.76
CA THR A 245 -33.00 18.21 11.41
C THR A 245 -34.52 18.13 11.52
N LYS A 246 -35.18 17.38 10.62
CA LYS A 246 -36.59 17.00 10.82
C LYS A 246 -36.63 15.79 11.75
N THR A 247 -36.64 16.10 13.04
CA THR A 247 -37.30 15.27 14.05
C THR A 247 -38.74 15.10 13.60
N THR A 248 -39.17 13.87 13.37
CA THR A 248 -40.56 13.54 13.04
C THR A 248 -41.49 13.95 14.19
N THR A 249 -42.29 15.00 13.99
CA THR A 249 -43.51 15.22 14.78
C THR A 249 -44.67 14.55 14.07
N ALA A 250 -45.12 13.42 14.60
CA ALA A 250 -46.39 12.81 14.24
C ALA A 250 -47.56 13.59 14.86
N ALA A 251 -48.67 13.59 14.14
CA ALA A 251 -49.88 14.36 14.37
C ALA A 251 -50.55 14.12 15.73
N ASP A 252 -51.21 15.19 16.22
CA ASP A 252 -52.20 15.18 17.27
C ASP A 252 -53.33 14.18 16.97
N ASP A 253 -53.57 13.27 17.92
CA ASP A 253 -54.93 12.92 18.32
C ASP A 253 -54.96 12.55 19.82
N ASN A 254 -56.00 13.06 20.45
CA ASN A 254 -56.20 13.30 21.88
C ASN A 254 -56.43 11.98 22.69
N ILE A 255 -55.86 11.84 23.89
CA ILE A 255 -56.50 11.30 25.12
C ILE A 255 -55.58 11.45 26.36
N ARG A 256 -56.17 12.06 27.38
CA ARG A 256 -55.78 12.29 28.79
C ARG A 256 -54.86 11.26 29.47
N GLY A 257 -53.92 11.77 30.28
CA GLY A 257 -53.62 11.21 31.61
C GLY A 257 -52.14 11.12 32.04
N GLY A 258 -51.70 12.10 32.84
CA GLY A 258 -50.83 11.94 34.02
C GLY A 258 -49.48 11.18 33.95
N GLY A 259 -48.40 11.91 34.24
CA GLY A 259 -47.37 11.45 35.18
C GLY A 259 -46.02 11.01 34.60
N GLY A 260 -44.98 11.83 34.84
CA GLY A 260 -43.65 11.43 35.32
C GLY A 260 -42.68 10.70 34.39
N GLY A 261 -41.42 11.18 34.37
CA GLY A 261 -40.25 10.36 34.08
C GLY A 261 -39.33 10.93 33.01
N GLY A 262 -38.19 11.48 33.43
CA GLY A 262 -37.10 11.86 32.53
C GLY A 262 -36.44 10.65 31.87
N GLY A 263 -35.94 10.86 30.66
CA GLY A 263 -35.20 9.84 29.90
C GLY A 263 -34.94 10.31 28.48
N GLY A 264 -33.97 11.21 28.30
CA GLY A 264 -33.46 11.62 26.99
C GLY A 264 -31.94 11.55 27.00
N GLY A 265 -31.36 10.54 26.34
CA GLY A 265 -29.91 10.39 26.27
C GLY A 265 -29.38 9.05 25.76
N ALA A 266 -30.21 8.10 25.32
CA ALA A 266 -29.74 6.77 24.93
C ALA A 266 -29.51 6.58 23.41
N ASP A 267 -30.15 7.38 22.55
CA ASP A 267 -30.16 7.09 21.11
C ASP A 267 -28.97 7.70 20.35
N ASP A 268 -28.52 8.91 20.70
CA ASP A 268 -27.43 9.59 19.98
C ASP A 268 -26.06 8.93 20.23
N ASP A 269 -25.85 8.43 21.46
CA ASP A 269 -24.65 7.67 21.83
C ASP A 269 -24.55 6.32 21.10
N SER A 270 -25.68 5.70 20.76
CA SER A 270 -25.72 4.44 20.02
C SER A 270 -25.20 4.61 18.59
N ILE A 271 -25.66 5.66 17.90
CA ILE A 271 -25.26 6.01 16.53
C ILE A 271 -23.77 6.39 16.50
N ILE A 272 -23.31 7.19 17.47
CA ILE A 272 -21.91 7.60 17.57
C ILE A 272 -20.99 6.38 17.78
N ASN A 273 -21.39 5.41 18.59
CA ASN A 273 -20.58 4.21 18.84
C ASN A 273 -20.54 3.25 17.65
N VAL A 274 -21.65 3.12 16.90
CA VAL A 274 -21.70 2.36 15.65
C VAL A 274 -20.83 3.02 14.57
N VAL A 275 -20.94 4.35 14.40
CA VAL A 275 -20.10 5.12 13.48
C VAL A 275 -18.62 5.03 13.89
N LYS A 276 -18.29 4.99 15.18
CA LYS A 276 -16.91 4.73 15.66
C LYS A 276 -16.42 3.33 15.31
N GLY A 277 -17.23 2.28 15.49
CA GLY A 277 -16.88 0.90 15.12
C GLY A 277 -16.64 0.75 13.62
N TRP A 278 -17.52 1.36 12.83
CA TRP A 278 -17.42 1.48 11.40
C TRP A 278 -16.17 2.26 10.97
N TRP A 279 -15.88 3.39 11.61
CA TRP A 279 -14.65 4.16 11.44
C TRP A 279 -13.42 3.33 11.78
N ILE A 280 -13.45 2.45 12.79
CA ILE A 280 -12.31 1.59 13.14
C ILE A 280 -12.08 0.54 12.04
N LYS A 281 -13.13 -0.12 11.52
CA LYS A 281 -13.05 -1.08 10.40
C LYS A 281 -12.49 -0.38 9.15
N MET A 282 -13.05 0.77 8.78
CA MET A 282 -12.64 1.60 7.66
C MET A 282 -11.23 2.17 7.81
N LYS A 283 -10.84 2.61 9.01
CA LYS A 283 -9.50 3.14 9.31
C LYS A 283 -8.48 2.01 9.25
N LYS A 284 -8.78 0.79 9.72
CA LYS A 284 -7.87 -0.37 9.60
C LYS A 284 -7.62 -0.76 8.14
N PHE A 285 -8.67 -0.71 7.32
CA PHE A 285 -8.61 -1.00 5.88
C PHE A 285 -7.90 0.11 5.08
N THR A 286 -8.32 1.36 5.29
CA THR A 286 -7.70 2.55 4.69
C THR A 286 -6.24 2.65 5.11
N ILE A 287 -5.87 2.40 6.36
CA ILE A 287 -4.47 2.40 6.80
C ILE A 287 -3.62 1.41 6.00
N HIS A 288 -4.12 0.26 5.57
CA HIS A 288 -3.29 -0.70 4.81
C HIS A 288 -2.97 -0.21 3.39
N GLN A 289 -3.95 0.35 2.68
CA GLN A 289 -3.73 0.89 1.33
C GLN A 289 -3.02 2.26 1.36
N ASN A 290 -3.42 3.12 2.29
CA ASN A 290 -2.97 4.50 2.38
C ASN A 290 -1.57 4.60 3.02
N LYS A 291 -1.12 3.64 3.86
CA LYS A 291 0.22 3.68 4.47
C LYS A 291 1.36 3.40 3.49
N ALA A 292 1.07 2.83 2.32
CA ALA A 292 2.02 2.74 1.21
C ALA A 292 1.97 4.03 0.36
N ALA A 293 0.78 4.42 -0.13
CA ALA A 293 0.62 5.58 -1.00
C ALA A 293 0.95 6.94 -0.33
N ILE A 294 0.57 7.15 0.94
CA ILE A 294 0.85 8.39 1.68
C ILE A 294 2.35 8.57 1.95
N LYS A 295 3.06 7.49 2.26
CA LYS A 295 4.51 7.57 2.52
C LYS A 295 5.27 8.02 1.28
N ASP A 296 4.74 7.67 0.12
CA ASP A 296 5.33 7.98 -1.17
C ASP A 296 5.04 9.44 -1.58
N GLU A 297 3.83 9.94 -1.28
CA GLU A 297 3.43 11.34 -1.49
C GLU A 297 4.24 12.35 -0.65
N TYR A 298 4.51 12.04 0.62
CA TYR A 298 5.34 12.94 1.45
C TYR A 298 6.80 13.02 1.00
N VAL A 299 7.34 11.92 0.45
CA VAL A 299 8.73 11.90 -0.03
C VAL A 299 8.88 12.73 -1.30
N ILE A 300 7.95 12.62 -2.24
CA ILE A 300 7.97 13.45 -3.46
C ILE A 300 7.74 14.92 -3.12
N LEU A 301 6.81 15.24 -2.20
CA LEU A 301 6.59 16.62 -1.75
C LEU A 301 7.88 17.21 -1.16
N ALA A 302 8.55 16.48 -0.27
CA ALA A 302 9.82 16.92 0.31
C ALA A 302 10.91 17.13 -0.77
N ALA A 303 11.03 16.21 -1.73
CA ALA A 303 12.00 16.33 -2.83
C ALA A 303 11.72 17.56 -3.70
N THR A 304 10.46 17.86 -4.02
CA THR A 304 10.09 19.05 -4.82
C THR A 304 10.42 20.35 -4.10
N VAL A 305 10.16 20.43 -2.78
CA VAL A 305 10.51 21.61 -1.97
C VAL A 305 12.04 21.80 -1.92
N ILE A 306 12.81 20.75 -1.69
CA ILE A 306 14.28 20.83 -1.66
C ILE A 306 14.84 21.24 -3.04
N ALA A 307 14.32 20.67 -4.12
CA ALA A 307 14.72 21.04 -5.48
C ALA A 307 14.42 22.52 -5.76
N ALA A 308 13.25 23.02 -5.36
CA ALA A 308 12.90 24.42 -5.50
C ALA A 308 13.84 25.33 -4.68
N MET A 309 14.13 24.99 -3.43
CA MET A 309 15.04 25.76 -2.58
C MET A 309 16.46 25.81 -3.15
N ALA A 310 16.99 24.67 -3.63
CA ALA A 310 18.32 24.60 -4.20
C ALA A 310 18.43 25.37 -5.54
N TYR A 311 17.36 25.34 -6.36
CA TYR A 311 17.26 26.14 -7.58
C TYR A 311 17.21 27.64 -7.29
N GLN A 312 16.42 28.07 -6.30
CA GLN A 312 16.37 29.47 -5.87
C GLN A 312 17.73 29.96 -5.38
N ALA A 313 18.43 29.15 -4.58
CA ALA A 313 19.76 29.45 -4.12
C ALA A 313 20.81 29.53 -5.26
N ALA A 314 20.53 28.91 -6.41
CA ALA A 314 21.37 29.01 -7.59
C ALA A 314 21.18 30.33 -8.36
N ILE A 315 19.95 30.85 -8.41
CA ILE A 315 19.66 32.15 -9.05
C ILE A 315 20.06 33.31 -8.15
N SER A 316 19.90 33.15 -6.84
CA SER A 316 20.17 34.17 -5.83
C SER A 316 21.05 33.56 -4.74
N PRO A 317 22.38 33.50 -4.97
CA PRO A 317 23.30 32.97 -3.99
C PRO A 317 23.30 33.82 -2.71
N PRO A 318 23.70 33.24 -1.57
CA PRO A 318 23.85 33.96 -0.31
C PRO A 318 24.72 35.21 -0.47
N GLY A 319 24.24 36.35 0.01
CA GLY A 319 24.92 37.65 -0.19
C GLY A 319 24.63 38.33 -1.53
N GLY A 320 23.91 37.67 -2.45
CA GLY A 320 23.44 38.24 -3.71
C GLY A 320 24.46 38.21 -4.84
N VAL A 321 24.10 38.91 -5.92
CA VAL A 321 24.92 39.14 -7.11
C VAL A 321 25.17 40.63 -7.29
N ALA A 322 26.28 40.97 -7.93
CA ALA A 322 26.62 42.36 -8.22
C ALA A 322 25.57 43.01 -9.13
N SER A 323 25.11 44.22 -8.77
CA SER A 323 24.24 45.04 -9.62
C SER A 323 25.04 45.72 -10.75
N ALA A 324 24.36 46.21 -11.78
CA ALA A 324 24.98 46.98 -12.86
C ALA A 324 25.69 48.24 -12.33
N ASP A 325 25.08 48.91 -11.36
CA ASP A 325 25.58 50.14 -10.74
C ASP A 325 26.86 49.95 -9.92
N ALA A 326 27.20 48.70 -9.55
CA ALA A 326 28.45 48.39 -8.85
C ALA A 326 29.71 48.72 -9.70
N THR A 327 29.56 48.80 -11.03
CA THR A 327 30.64 49.18 -11.94
C THR A 327 30.86 50.70 -12.02
N GLU A 328 29.85 51.51 -11.70
CA GLU A 328 29.95 52.98 -11.71
C GLU A 328 30.47 53.56 -10.39
N ALA A 329 30.32 52.81 -9.29
CA ALA A 329 30.80 53.20 -7.96
C ALA A 329 32.31 52.96 -7.73
N SER A 330 33.09 52.73 -8.80
CA SER A 330 34.55 52.77 -8.76
C SER A 330 35.06 54.22 -8.62
N ALA A 331 34.61 54.94 -7.60
CA ALA A 331 35.33 56.09 -7.10
C ALA A 331 36.63 55.60 -6.45
N PRO A 332 37.78 56.24 -6.67
CA PRO A 332 39.05 55.82 -6.11
C PRO A 332 39.04 56.06 -4.59
N ASP A 333 38.67 55.04 -3.81
CA ASP A 333 38.91 55.03 -2.36
C ASP A 333 40.42 54.82 -2.12
N PRO A 334 41.12 55.71 -1.38
CA PRO A 334 42.57 55.60 -1.15
C PRO A 334 43.02 54.33 -0.42
N TYR A 335 42.09 53.56 0.16
CA TYR A 335 42.40 52.39 0.98
C TYR A 335 42.09 51.04 0.31
N PHE A 336 41.32 51.01 -0.79
CA PHE A 336 40.91 49.77 -1.42
C PHE A 336 41.36 49.69 -2.89
N GLN A 337 42.24 48.74 -3.16
CA GLN A 337 42.76 48.40 -4.47
C GLN A 337 41.62 47.84 -5.36
N TYR A 338 41.33 48.52 -6.48
CA TYR A 338 40.41 48.17 -7.57
C TYR A 338 39.54 46.91 -7.37
N PHE A 339 38.29 47.10 -6.92
CA PHE A 339 37.25 46.08 -7.00
C PHE A 339 36.70 46.04 -8.44
N SER A 340 36.99 44.97 -9.19
CA SER A 340 36.35 44.72 -10.50
C SER A 340 35.34 43.58 -10.36
N LEU A 341 34.14 43.91 -9.87
CA LEU A 341 32.98 43.02 -9.93
C LEU A 341 32.19 43.33 -11.20
N TYR A 342 31.99 42.35 -12.06
CA TYR A 342 31.10 42.51 -13.20
C TYR A 342 29.65 42.29 -12.77
N PRO A 343 28.68 42.98 -13.41
CA PRO A 343 27.27 42.77 -13.10
C PRO A 343 26.90 41.29 -13.27
N GLY A 344 26.25 40.72 -12.25
CA GLY A 344 25.91 39.29 -12.20
C GLY A 344 26.95 38.39 -11.50
N ASP A 345 28.12 38.89 -11.14
CA ASP A 345 29.09 38.12 -10.36
C ASP A 345 28.54 37.80 -8.96
N SER A 346 28.80 36.58 -8.48
CA SER A 346 28.38 36.16 -7.15
C SER A 346 29.24 36.80 -6.07
N LEU A 347 28.61 37.57 -5.17
CA LEU A 347 29.31 38.19 -4.06
C LEU A 347 29.90 37.14 -3.09
N LEU A 348 29.23 35.99 -2.96
CA LEU A 348 29.72 34.84 -2.19
C LEU A 348 31.06 34.32 -2.71
N ALA A 349 31.17 34.13 -4.04
CA ALA A 349 32.38 33.63 -4.67
C ALA A 349 33.55 34.59 -4.53
N TYR A 350 33.26 35.88 -4.55
CA TYR A 350 34.25 36.93 -4.43
C TYR A 350 34.75 37.11 -2.98
N MET A 351 33.83 37.25 -2.02
CA MET A 351 34.16 37.51 -0.62
C MET A 351 34.65 36.28 0.13
N TYR A 352 34.15 35.10 -0.23
CA TYR A 352 34.45 33.85 0.46
C TYR A 352 34.66 32.69 -0.51
N SER A 353 35.72 32.76 -1.33
CA SER A 353 36.02 31.75 -2.38
C SER A 353 35.99 30.30 -1.89
N SER A 354 36.61 30.00 -0.73
CA SER A 354 36.60 28.65 -0.15
C SER A 354 35.20 28.19 0.28
N LEU A 355 34.43 29.07 0.91
CA LEU A 355 33.07 28.79 1.37
C LEU A 355 32.10 28.63 0.20
N SER A 356 32.29 29.41 -0.86
CA SER A 356 31.54 29.36 -2.11
C SER A 356 31.64 27.98 -2.76
N ASN A 357 32.85 27.42 -2.87
CA ASN A 357 33.05 26.10 -3.46
C ASN A 357 32.30 25.00 -2.69
N VAL A 358 32.35 25.05 -1.36
CA VAL A 358 31.63 24.09 -0.49
C VAL A 358 30.11 24.27 -0.65
N PHE A 359 29.63 25.51 -0.66
CA PHE A 359 28.22 25.84 -0.85
C PHE A 359 27.70 25.29 -2.19
N TRP A 360 28.36 25.62 -3.30
CA TRP A 360 27.93 25.20 -4.64
C TRP A 360 27.96 23.69 -4.83
N THR A 361 28.98 23.03 -4.28
CA THR A 361 29.08 21.57 -4.31
C THR A 361 27.91 20.95 -3.55
N ALA A 362 27.65 21.40 -2.33
CA ALA A 362 26.57 20.89 -1.50
C ALA A 362 25.17 21.17 -2.11
N ASN A 363 24.96 22.38 -2.64
CA ASN A 363 23.70 22.78 -3.27
C ASN A 363 23.42 22.01 -4.58
N THR A 364 24.46 21.71 -5.36
CA THR A 364 24.31 20.90 -6.58
C THR A 364 24.01 19.43 -6.24
N ILE A 365 24.66 18.87 -5.22
CA ILE A 365 24.38 17.50 -4.76
C ILE A 365 22.94 17.38 -4.26
N SER A 366 22.45 18.34 -3.46
CA SER A 366 21.06 18.31 -2.97
C SER A 366 20.05 18.43 -4.12
N PHE A 367 20.31 19.31 -5.09
CA PHE A 367 19.45 19.49 -6.26
C PHE A 367 19.38 18.23 -7.14
N MET A 368 20.54 17.68 -7.51
CA MET A 368 20.61 16.49 -8.38
C MET A 368 19.99 15.26 -7.72
N ALA A 369 20.23 15.06 -6.43
CA ALA A 369 19.64 13.94 -5.70
C ALA A 369 18.12 14.10 -5.52
N ALA A 370 17.61 15.32 -5.33
CA ALA A 370 16.16 15.60 -5.28
C ALA A 370 15.49 15.36 -6.64
N LEU A 371 16.10 15.82 -7.74
CA LEU A 371 15.62 15.58 -9.10
C LEU A 371 15.60 14.08 -9.44
N SER A 372 16.61 13.34 -8.98
CA SER A 372 16.68 11.88 -9.13
C SER A 372 15.50 11.19 -8.45
N VAL A 373 15.14 11.61 -7.23
CA VAL A 373 13.95 11.08 -6.52
C VAL A 373 12.67 11.38 -7.31
N ILE A 374 12.51 12.60 -7.82
CA ILE A 374 11.34 12.99 -8.62
C ILE A 374 11.25 12.15 -9.90
N PHE A 375 12.36 12.00 -10.63
CA PHE A 375 12.42 11.22 -11.87
C PHE A 375 12.07 9.75 -11.63
N LEU A 376 12.63 9.15 -10.57
CA LEU A 376 12.32 7.78 -10.18
C LEU A 376 10.84 7.58 -9.84
N TYR A 377 10.17 8.60 -9.30
CA TYR A 377 8.73 8.57 -9.04
C TYR A 377 7.89 8.74 -10.32
N VAL A 378 8.21 9.73 -11.14
CA VAL A 378 7.46 10.04 -12.38
C VAL A 378 7.60 8.93 -13.42
N SER A 379 8.75 8.24 -13.45
CA SER A 379 8.98 7.13 -14.40
C SER A 379 8.11 5.89 -14.15
N GLY A 380 7.37 5.83 -13.04
CA GLY A 380 6.48 4.72 -12.73
C GLY A 380 7.20 3.38 -12.54
N ALA A 381 8.54 3.39 -12.39
CA ALA A 381 9.34 2.22 -12.13
C ALA A 381 8.77 1.49 -10.90
N THR A 382 8.19 0.31 -11.14
CA THR A 382 7.29 -0.33 -10.18
C THR A 382 7.95 -0.50 -8.82
N LEU A 383 7.48 0.26 -7.83
CA LEU A 383 7.93 0.31 -6.42
C LEU A 383 7.70 -1.00 -5.64
N LYS A 384 7.70 -2.16 -6.29
CA LYS A 384 7.48 -3.47 -5.65
C LYS A 384 8.77 -4.06 -5.05
N GLN A 385 9.95 -3.61 -5.48
CA GLN A 385 11.23 -4.13 -4.99
C GLN A 385 11.76 -3.32 -3.79
N LYS A 386 12.05 -4.04 -2.70
CA LYS A 386 12.56 -3.46 -1.43
C LYS A 386 13.87 -2.65 -1.60
N LEU A 387 14.65 -2.93 -2.64
CA LEU A 387 15.90 -2.23 -2.96
C LEU A 387 15.66 -0.78 -3.37
N PHE A 388 14.61 -0.51 -4.17
CA PHE A 388 14.32 0.82 -4.68
C PHE A 388 13.82 1.76 -3.56
N ILE A 389 13.01 1.23 -2.65
CA ILE A 389 12.57 1.95 -1.44
C ILE A 389 13.77 2.31 -0.57
N TRP A 390 14.77 1.42 -0.48
CA TRP A 390 15.99 1.69 0.26
C TRP A 390 16.84 2.77 -0.42
N LEU A 391 16.95 2.73 -1.76
CA LEU A 391 17.66 3.72 -2.56
C LEU A 391 17.03 5.11 -2.42
N ILE A 392 15.70 5.23 -2.56
CA ILE A 392 14.98 6.51 -2.38
C ILE A 392 15.24 7.08 -0.98
N ARG A 393 15.15 6.24 0.07
CA ARG A 393 15.42 6.69 1.43
C ARG A 393 16.86 7.16 1.61
N ALA A 394 17.83 6.43 1.05
CA ALA A 394 19.24 6.82 1.10
C ALA A 394 19.49 8.14 0.35
N ALA A 395 18.90 8.30 -0.85
CA ALA A 395 18.95 9.53 -1.62
C ALA A 395 18.36 10.71 -0.85
N MET A 396 17.21 10.52 -0.18
CA MET A 396 16.61 11.57 0.66
C MET A 396 17.52 11.97 1.83
N TRP A 397 18.21 11.03 2.48
CA TRP A 397 19.19 11.37 3.52
C TRP A 397 20.34 12.20 2.97
N ILE A 398 20.86 11.85 1.78
CA ILE A 398 21.91 12.61 1.09
C ILE A 398 21.43 14.02 0.74
N THR A 399 20.18 14.17 0.25
CA THR A 399 19.62 15.49 -0.08
C THR A 399 19.54 16.38 1.16
N LEU A 400 19.06 15.83 2.28
CA LEU A 400 18.85 16.60 3.51
C LEU A 400 20.18 17.05 4.12
N THR A 401 21.18 16.17 4.16
CA THR A 401 22.51 16.52 4.70
C THR A 401 23.21 17.54 3.82
N ALA A 402 23.21 17.37 2.50
CA ALA A 402 23.82 18.30 1.56
C ALA A 402 23.13 19.69 1.62
N MET A 403 21.79 19.72 1.67
CA MET A 403 21.04 20.98 1.78
C MET A 403 21.36 21.73 3.08
N THR A 404 21.58 21.01 4.17
CA THR A 404 21.93 21.62 5.45
C THR A 404 23.31 22.23 5.41
N VAL A 405 24.30 21.55 4.82
CA VAL A 405 25.64 22.10 4.64
C VAL A 405 25.57 23.38 3.82
N ALA A 406 24.81 23.40 2.72
CA ALA A 406 24.58 24.60 1.93
C ALA A 406 23.95 25.73 2.77
N TYR A 407 22.97 25.42 3.61
CA TYR A 407 22.36 26.39 4.52
C TYR A 407 23.36 26.96 5.54
N VAL A 408 24.22 26.13 6.16
CA VAL A 408 25.26 26.61 7.08
C VAL A 408 26.22 27.56 6.39
N CYS A 409 26.68 27.20 5.19
CA CYS A 409 27.54 28.07 4.39
C CYS A 409 26.85 29.40 4.05
N ALA A 410 25.56 29.35 3.69
CA ALA A 410 24.78 30.54 3.39
C ALA A 410 24.68 31.50 4.59
N VAL A 411 24.31 30.98 5.75
CA VAL A 411 24.22 31.76 7.00
C VAL A 411 25.56 32.38 7.35
N TRP A 412 26.64 31.62 7.26
CA TRP A 412 27.97 32.12 7.56
C TRP A 412 28.38 33.26 6.62
N ALA A 413 28.09 33.12 5.32
CA ALA A 413 28.40 34.16 4.34
C ALA A 413 27.64 35.47 4.55
N THR A 414 26.40 35.39 5.04
CA THR A 414 25.52 36.56 5.20
C THR A 414 25.61 37.23 6.57
N THR A 415 26.34 36.64 7.53
CA THR A 415 26.42 37.18 8.89
C THR A 415 27.54 38.23 8.99
N PRO A 416 27.26 39.46 9.46
CA PRO A 416 28.26 40.52 9.57
C PRO A 416 29.32 40.20 10.64
N THR A 417 30.60 40.37 10.31
CA THR A 417 31.74 39.99 11.17
C THR A 417 32.18 41.06 12.18
N TYR A 418 31.47 42.19 12.29
CA TYR A 418 31.99 43.40 12.95
C TYR A 418 31.62 43.57 14.43
N ASP A 419 30.76 42.73 15.00
CA ASP A 419 30.43 42.79 16.43
C ASP A 419 30.76 41.47 17.15
N SER A 420 31.70 41.53 18.10
CA SER A 420 32.28 40.37 18.79
C SER A 420 31.33 39.72 19.82
N ASN A 421 30.13 40.26 19.99
CA ASN A 421 29.12 39.83 20.96
C ASN A 421 27.87 39.16 20.36
N ASP A 422 27.99 38.59 19.15
CA ASP A 422 26.85 38.16 18.36
C ASP A 422 26.16 36.88 18.89
N LYS A 423 25.23 37.09 19.83
CA LYS A 423 24.35 36.07 20.43
C LYS A 423 23.54 35.32 19.36
N THR A 424 23.27 35.97 18.24
CA THR A 424 22.59 35.46 17.04
C THR A 424 23.39 34.35 16.36
N LEU A 425 24.67 34.58 16.03
CA LEU A 425 25.54 33.59 15.41
C LEU A 425 25.74 32.38 16.33
N ARG A 426 25.97 32.62 17.63
CA ARG A 426 26.07 31.54 18.61
C ARG A 426 24.77 30.74 18.70
N ALA A 427 23.60 31.40 18.69
CA ALA A 427 22.31 30.73 18.72
C ALA A 427 22.06 29.87 17.47
N VAL A 428 22.38 30.39 16.28
CA VAL A 428 22.23 29.62 15.03
C VAL A 428 23.19 28.44 14.97
N LEU A 429 24.44 28.60 15.38
CA LEU A 429 25.42 27.52 15.45
C LEU A 429 25.05 26.45 16.49
N ILE A 430 24.54 26.85 17.66
CA ILE A 430 24.02 25.92 18.67
C ILE A 430 22.81 25.15 18.09
N GLY A 431 21.88 25.83 17.43
CA GLY A 431 20.74 25.20 16.76
C GLY A 431 21.15 24.18 15.70
N LEU A 432 22.10 24.54 14.85
CA LEU A 432 22.68 23.65 13.84
C LEU A 432 23.42 22.46 14.47
N GLY A 433 24.16 22.68 15.56
CA GLY A 433 24.85 21.61 16.29
C GLY A 433 23.87 20.60 16.91
N ILE A 434 22.80 21.08 17.54
CA ILE A 434 21.71 20.23 18.06
C ILE A 434 21.08 19.42 16.92
N TRP A 435 20.80 20.07 15.80
CA TRP A 435 20.16 19.45 14.65
C TRP A 435 21.04 18.37 13.98
N MET A 436 22.34 18.64 13.84
CA MET A 436 23.33 17.65 13.38
C MET A 436 23.46 16.47 14.37
N GLY A 437 23.37 16.73 15.67
CA GLY A 437 23.33 15.70 16.70
C GLY A 437 22.10 14.78 16.57
N LEU A 438 20.92 15.34 16.28
CA LEU A 438 19.70 14.56 16.03
C LEU A 438 19.83 13.68 14.79
N ILE A 439 20.41 14.21 13.70
CA ILE A 439 20.70 13.42 12.49
C ILE A 439 21.64 12.27 12.82
N PHE A 440 22.75 12.55 13.52
CA PHE A 440 23.71 11.53 13.90
C PHE A 440 23.09 10.41 14.75
N LEU A 441 22.26 10.76 15.74
CA LEU A 441 21.51 9.80 16.56
C LEU A 441 20.54 8.95 15.72
N SER A 442 19.87 9.56 14.74
CA SER A 442 18.95 8.85 13.86
C SER A 442 19.68 7.83 12.97
N ILE A 443 20.85 8.18 12.46
CA ILE A 443 21.71 7.28 11.66
C ILE A 443 22.20 6.12 12.54
N LEU A 444 22.66 6.40 13.76
CA LEU A 444 23.05 5.37 14.73
C LEU A 444 21.90 4.39 15.01
N ALA A 445 20.67 4.88 15.18
CA ALA A 445 19.51 4.04 15.39
C ALA A 445 19.22 3.11 14.19
N VAL A 446 19.41 3.60 12.96
CA VAL A 446 19.25 2.80 11.73
C VAL A 446 20.35 1.75 11.62
N ILE A 447 21.61 2.13 11.86
CA ILE A 447 22.75 1.22 11.85
C ILE A 447 22.55 0.12 12.91
N TYR A 448 22.15 0.49 14.12
CA TYR A 448 21.84 -0.45 15.19
C TYR A 448 20.73 -1.45 14.77
N ARG A 449 19.65 -0.97 14.14
CA ARG A 449 18.58 -1.84 13.63
C ARG A 449 19.08 -2.78 12.54
N ALA A 450 19.94 -2.30 11.63
CA ALA A 450 20.54 -3.11 10.58
C ALA A 450 21.45 -4.20 11.15
N ILE A 451 22.33 -3.84 12.10
CA ILE A 451 23.18 -4.81 12.82
C ILE A 451 22.32 -5.84 13.54
N ARG A 452 21.28 -5.42 14.27
CA ARG A 452 20.37 -6.34 14.97
C ARG A 452 19.66 -7.30 14.02
N TYR A 453 19.28 -6.82 12.83
CA TYR A 453 18.68 -7.65 11.78
C TYR A 453 19.67 -8.68 11.24
N VAL A 454 20.91 -8.27 10.93
CA VAL A 454 21.98 -9.18 10.47
C VAL A 454 22.31 -10.23 11.53
N VAL A 455 22.45 -9.82 12.80
CA VAL A 455 22.68 -10.75 13.92
C VAL A 455 21.55 -11.76 14.06
N ARG A 456 20.29 -11.35 13.88
CA ARG A 456 19.13 -12.28 13.88
C ARG A 456 19.22 -13.29 12.74
N ILE A 457 19.62 -12.87 11.54
CA ILE A 457 19.82 -13.78 10.39
C ILE A 457 20.93 -14.78 10.69
N ILE A 458 22.06 -14.32 11.22
CA ILE A 458 23.20 -15.19 11.57
C ILE A 458 22.78 -16.20 12.66
N LYS A 459 22.07 -15.75 13.70
CA LYS A 459 21.54 -16.64 14.75
C LYS A 459 20.59 -17.70 14.19
N ARG A 460 19.69 -17.34 13.26
CA ARG A 460 18.79 -18.29 12.58
C ARG A 460 19.56 -19.30 11.74
N LYS A 461 20.55 -18.86 10.95
CA LYS A 461 21.41 -19.76 10.16
C LYS A 461 22.21 -20.71 11.05
N ASN A 462 22.74 -20.22 12.17
CA ASN A 462 23.49 -21.05 13.11
C ASN A 462 22.57 -22.05 13.82
N LYS A 463 21.39 -21.65 14.29
CA LYS A 463 20.40 -22.58 14.89
C LYS A 463 20.00 -23.69 13.91
N ALA A 464 19.69 -23.35 12.66
CA ALA A 464 19.38 -24.32 11.61
C ALA A 464 20.60 -25.20 11.20
N ARG A 465 21.83 -24.77 11.48
CA ARG A 465 23.04 -25.59 11.31
C ARG A 465 23.17 -26.58 12.49
N TRP A 466 23.02 -26.12 13.72
CA TRP A 466 23.05 -26.96 14.93
C TRP A 466 21.96 -28.04 14.92
N GLU A 467 20.73 -27.70 14.54
CA GLU A 467 19.62 -28.66 14.41
C GLU A 467 19.85 -29.72 13.33
N ARG A 468 20.73 -29.45 12.35
CA ARG A 468 21.14 -30.45 11.33
C ARG A 468 22.26 -31.35 11.84
N TYR A 469 23.18 -30.84 12.66
CA TYR A 469 24.20 -31.66 13.33
C TYR A 469 23.54 -32.64 14.30
N THR A 470 22.68 -32.15 15.20
CA THR A 470 22.01 -33.02 16.19
C THR A 470 21.13 -34.09 15.53
N ARG A 471 20.43 -33.78 14.43
CA ARG A 471 19.65 -34.78 13.68
C ARG A 471 20.53 -35.85 13.02
N ARG A 472 21.74 -35.49 12.57
CA ARG A 472 22.71 -36.42 12.00
C ARG A 472 23.28 -37.35 13.07
N ASP A 473 23.64 -36.78 14.22
CA ASP A 473 24.21 -37.53 15.34
C ASP A 473 23.16 -38.49 15.95
N HIS A 474 21.91 -38.06 16.09
CA HIS A 474 20.81 -38.95 16.52
C HIS A 474 20.48 -40.05 15.50
N ALA A 475 20.63 -39.79 14.20
CA ALA A 475 20.44 -40.81 13.17
C ALA A 475 21.57 -41.86 13.14
N SER A 476 22.79 -41.49 13.56
CA SER A 476 23.92 -42.43 13.68
C SER A 476 23.94 -43.26 14.97
N ILE A 477 23.11 -42.93 15.96
CA ILE A 477 23.08 -43.60 17.28
C ILE A 477 21.88 -44.56 17.43
N MET A 478 20.93 -44.58 16.48
CA MET A 478 19.84 -45.56 16.53
C MET A 478 20.35 -46.96 16.14
N PRO A 479 20.14 -47.99 16.98
CA PRO A 479 20.51 -49.36 16.63
C PRO A 479 19.69 -49.81 15.42
N GLN A 480 20.37 -50.33 14.39
CA GLN A 480 19.70 -51.06 13.31
C GLN A 480 19.02 -52.28 13.92
N ASN A 481 17.69 -52.27 13.99
CA ASN A 481 16.90 -53.46 14.30
C ASN A 481 17.13 -54.47 13.17
N THR A 482 17.99 -55.45 13.41
CA THR A 482 18.08 -56.66 12.60
C THR A 482 16.80 -57.48 12.79
N PRO A 483 16.14 -57.96 11.72
CA PRO A 483 14.98 -58.82 11.85
C PRO A 483 15.41 -60.16 12.46
N VAL A 484 14.65 -60.60 13.46
CA VAL A 484 14.81 -61.92 14.10
C VAL A 484 14.23 -62.97 13.14
N ASP A 485 15.09 -63.78 12.55
CA ASP A 485 14.70 -64.96 11.79
C ASP A 485 14.06 -66.01 12.73
N THR A 486 12.75 -66.18 12.62
CA THR A 486 12.02 -67.29 13.23
C THR A 486 12.31 -68.57 12.44
N PHE A 487 13.25 -69.38 12.92
CA PHE A 487 13.42 -70.76 12.49
C PHE A 487 12.29 -71.64 13.04
N THR A 488 11.46 -72.18 12.14
CA THR A 488 10.62 -73.35 12.40
C THR A 488 11.47 -74.62 12.27
N SER A 489 11.53 -75.41 13.35
CA SER A 489 12.15 -76.75 13.38
C SER A 489 11.16 -77.82 12.87
N PRO A 490 11.60 -78.89 12.20
CA PRO A 490 10.79 -80.06 11.92
C PRO A 490 10.90 -81.09 13.07
N ALA A 491 9.79 -81.71 13.42
CA ALA A 491 9.67 -83.04 14.01
C ALA A 491 8.28 -83.60 13.70
#